data_AF-A0A3B8VJD8-F1
#
_entry.id   AF-A0A3B8VJD8-F1
#
_cell.length_a   1.000
_cell.length_b   1.000
_cell.length_c   1.000
_cell.angle_alpha   90.00
_cell.angle_beta   90.00
_cell.angle_gamma   90.00
#
_symmetry.space_group_name_H-M   'P 1'
#
loop_
_entity.id
_entity.type
_entity.pdbx_description
1 polymer ?
#
loop_
_entity_poly.entity_id
_entity_poly.type
_entity_poly.pdbx_seq_one_letter_code
_entity_poly.pdbx_strand_id
1 'polypeptide(L)'
;MGKPATRPEAKHMLQKLQGQVHSVVTGVTVRGIMGANFVTAFRTTSVHVRDFSESEMELYLDSGTPMDRAGAYGVQDMPFNPVTKVDGCYLNVVGLPLCTVVSLMEKVGTVLKLHPRLRVPYFDRCDGCELGCREA
;
A
#
# COMPACT_ATOMS: atom_id res chain seq x y z
N MET A 1 -6.79 7.93 8.01
CA MET A 1 -8.12 7.91 7.38
C MET A 1 -8.57 6.45 7.33
N GLY A 2 -9.83 6.17 7.65
CA GLY A 2 -10.41 4.83 7.57
C GLY A 2 -11.08 4.59 6.21
N LYS A 3 -11.91 3.55 6.12
CA LYS A 3 -12.84 3.36 5.00
C LYS A 3 -14.00 4.36 5.16
N PRO A 4 -14.48 5.01 4.09
CA PRO A 4 -15.64 5.88 4.19
C PRO A 4 -16.90 5.05 4.49
N ALA A 5 -17.77 5.55 5.36
CA ALA A 5 -19.07 4.94 5.64
C ALA A 5 -20.14 5.36 4.63
N THR A 6 -19.96 6.51 3.97
CA THR A 6 -20.93 7.07 3.02
C THR A 6 -20.25 7.68 1.78
N ARG A 7 -21.00 7.81 0.67
CA ARG A 7 -20.51 8.48 -0.55
C ARG A 7 -20.06 9.93 -0.31
N PRO A 8 -20.79 10.78 0.46
CA PRO A 8 -20.29 12.12 0.80
C PRO A 8 -18.97 12.10 1.58
N GLU A 9 -18.79 11.14 2.48
CA GLU A 9 -17.53 10.97 3.20
C GLU A 9 -16.39 10.56 2.25
N ALA A 10 -16.65 9.64 1.32
CA ALA A 10 -15.69 9.26 0.29
C ALA A 10 -15.28 10.46 -0.57
N LYS A 11 -16.25 11.28 -1.02
CA LYS A 11 -15.99 12.52 -1.76
C LYS A 11 -15.10 13.47 -0.96
N HIS A 12 -15.39 13.68 0.32
CA HIS A 12 -14.60 14.55 1.17
C HIS A 12 -13.15 14.03 1.35
N MET A 13 -12.96 12.72 1.52
CA MET A 13 -11.63 12.12 1.58
C MET A 13 -10.85 12.35 0.28
N LEU A 14 -11.47 12.11 -0.88
CA LEU A 14 -10.84 12.31 -2.19
C LEU A 14 -10.47 13.77 -2.42
N GLN A 15 -11.35 14.73 -2.12
CA GLN A 15 -11.06 16.17 -2.23
C GLN A 15 -9.87 16.60 -1.36
N LYS A 16 -9.74 16.01 -0.17
CA LYS A 16 -8.61 16.31 0.73
C LYS A 16 -7.29 15.73 0.24
N LEU A 17 -7.33 14.64 -0.53
CA LEU A 17 -6.15 13.91 -0.99
C LEU A 17 -5.71 14.33 -2.39
N GLN A 18 -6.62 14.75 -3.25
CA GLN A 18 -6.35 15.16 -4.63
C GLN A 18 -5.22 16.21 -4.68
N GLY A 19 -4.21 15.95 -5.52
CA GLY A 19 -3.04 16.83 -5.68
C GLY A 19 -2.13 16.92 -4.45
N GLN A 20 -2.37 16.14 -3.41
CA GLN A 20 -1.57 16.13 -2.17
C GLN A 20 -0.63 14.94 -2.09
N VAL A 21 0.38 15.06 -1.23
CA VAL A 21 1.22 13.96 -0.78
C VAL A 21 0.77 13.53 0.61
N HIS A 22 0.60 12.24 0.84
CA HIS A 22 0.31 11.70 2.17
C HIS A 22 1.16 10.46 2.45
N SER A 23 1.16 10.04 3.72
CA SER A 23 1.91 8.87 4.18
C SER A 23 0.97 7.69 4.42
N VAL A 24 1.37 6.53 3.91
CA VAL A 24 0.76 5.22 4.23
C VAL A 24 1.72 4.48 5.15
N VAL A 25 1.20 4.03 6.30
CA VAL A 25 1.97 3.30 7.31
C VAL A 25 1.36 1.92 7.50
N THR A 26 2.13 0.87 7.23
CA THR A 26 1.73 -0.51 7.52
C THR A 26 2.60 -1.07 8.64
N GLY A 27 1.95 -1.50 9.72
CA GLY A 27 2.58 -2.29 10.78
C GLY A 27 2.48 -3.78 10.48
N VAL A 28 3.56 -4.51 10.74
CA VAL A 28 3.63 -5.97 10.62
C VAL A 28 4.15 -6.51 11.95
N THR A 29 3.45 -7.52 12.48
CA THR A 29 3.89 -8.27 13.66
C THR A 29 3.99 -9.74 13.29
N VAL A 30 5.14 -10.35 13.59
CA VAL A 30 5.37 -11.79 13.47
C VAL A 30 5.48 -12.36 14.87
N ARG A 31 4.71 -13.41 15.15
CA ARG A 31 4.73 -14.14 16.42
C ARG A 31 5.20 -15.57 16.16
N GLY A 32 6.27 -15.98 16.85
CA GLY A 32 6.72 -17.37 16.80
C GLY A 32 5.68 -18.30 17.43
N ILE A 33 5.48 -19.49 16.86
CA ILE A 33 4.56 -20.49 17.40
C ILE A 33 5.14 -21.11 18.69
N MET A 34 6.47 -21.24 18.75
CA MET A 34 7.20 -21.72 19.92
C MET A 34 7.76 -20.53 20.70
N GLY A 35 7.22 -20.28 21.88
CA GLY A 35 7.64 -19.20 22.79
C GLY A 35 6.74 -17.96 22.77
N ALA A 36 7.08 -16.97 23.62
CA ALA A 36 6.36 -15.70 23.76
C ALA A 36 6.95 -14.57 22.89
N ASN A 37 7.84 -14.90 21.96
CA ASN A 37 8.56 -13.91 21.17
C ASN A 37 7.66 -13.39 20.03
N PHE A 38 7.38 -12.09 20.05
CA PHE A 38 6.83 -11.37 18.92
C PHE A 38 7.79 -10.26 18.52
N VAL A 39 7.87 -10.01 17.22
CA VAL A 39 8.64 -8.91 16.65
C VAL A 39 7.72 -8.07 15.78
N THR A 40 7.79 -6.76 15.97
CA THR A 40 6.97 -5.79 15.25
C THR A 40 7.88 -4.81 14.53
N ALA A 41 7.52 -4.48 13.30
CA ALA A 41 8.10 -3.36 12.57
C ALA A 41 7.00 -2.67 11.76
N PHE A 42 7.27 -1.46 11.29
CA PHE A 42 6.37 -0.76 10.39
C PHE A 42 7.16 -0.21 9.22
N ARG A 43 6.45 0.15 8.15
CA ARG A 43 7.02 0.84 7.01
C ARG A 43 6.14 2.03 6.66
N THR A 44 6.79 3.15 6.37
CA THR A 44 6.13 4.38 5.93
C THR A 44 6.49 4.63 4.47
N THR A 45 5.49 4.92 3.64
CA THR A 45 5.66 5.24 2.22
C THR A 45 4.90 6.53 1.92
N SER A 46 5.52 7.44 1.17
CA SER A 46 4.85 8.65 0.68
C SER A 46 4.17 8.39 -0.66
N VAL A 47 2.93 8.86 -0.80
CA VAL A 47 2.09 8.66 -1.99
C VAL A 47 1.65 10.01 -2.52
N HIS A 48 1.98 10.26 -3.79
CA HIS A 48 1.62 11.47 -4.53
C HIS A 48 0.32 11.20 -5.28
N VAL A 49 -0.76 11.83 -4.84
CA VAL A 49 -2.08 11.68 -5.44
C VAL A 49 -2.19 12.63 -6.61
N ARG A 50 -2.76 12.14 -7.72
CA ARG A 50 -3.01 12.93 -8.92
C ARG A 50 -4.01 14.05 -8.62
N ASP A 51 -3.87 15.15 -9.33
CA ASP A 51 -4.86 16.22 -9.36
C ASP A 51 -5.99 15.89 -10.37
N PHE A 52 -6.88 14.97 -10.00
CA PHE A 52 -7.96 14.48 -10.88
C PHE A 52 -9.19 15.40 -10.89
N SER A 53 -9.88 15.54 -12.02
CA SER A 53 -11.05 16.42 -12.12
C SER A 53 -12.22 15.97 -11.24
N GLU A 54 -13.13 16.89 -10.92
CA GLU A 54 -14.38 16.56 -10.21
C GLU A 54 -15.22 15.54 -11.01
N SER A 55 -15.22 15.60 -12.35
CA SER A 55 -15.88 14.60 -13.20
C SER A 55 -15.30 13.19 -13.03
N GLU A 56 -13.98 13.05 -12.95
CA GLU A 56 -13.34 11.74 -12.71
C GLU A 56 -13.67 11.23 -11.30
N MET A 57 -13.69 12.13 -10.32
CA MET A 57 -14.03 11.81 -8.94
C MET A 57 -15.47 11.29 -8.82
N GLU A 58 -16.45 11.95 -9.45
CA GLU A 58 -17.84 11.51 -9.44
C GLU A 58 -18.03 10.14 -10.12
N LEU A 59 -17.39 9.92 -11.29
CA LEU A 59 -17.41 8.61 -11.95
C LEU A 59 -16.81 7.50 -11.08
N TYR A 60 -15.74 7.80 -10.36
CA TYR A 60 -15.12 6.84 -9.46
C TYR A 60 -16.00 6.55 -8.23
N LEU A 61 -16.66 7.57 -7.67
CA LEU A 61 -17.65 7.41 -6.60
C LEU A 61 -18.84 6.55 -7.03
N ASP A 62 -19.33 6.72 -8.26
CA ASP A 62 -20.45 5.96 -8.80
C ASP A 62 -20.11 4.47 -9.04
N SER A 63 -18.82 4.15 -9.19
CA SER A 63 -18.37 2.75 -9.30
C SER A 63 -18.53 1.95 -7.99
N GLY A 64 -18.70 2.61 -6.85
CA GLY A 64 -18.73 1.99 -5.52
C GLY A 64 -17.36 1.49 -5.00
N THR A 65 -16.34 1.42 -5.87
CA THR A 65 -14.96 1.02 -5.52
C THR A 65 -14.38 1.75 -4.30
N PRO A 66 -14.58 3.08 -4.12
CA PRO A 66 -14.02 3.83 -2.98
C PRO A 66 -14.40 3.29 -1.60
N MET A 67 -15.57 2.65 -1.49
CA MET A 67 -16.19 2.34 -0.20
C MET A 67 -15.42 1.28 0.59
N ASP A 68 -14.69 0.40 -0.08
CA ASP A 68 -13.86 -0.63 0.57
C ASP A 68 -12.39 -0.19 0.75
N ARG A 69 -12.06 1.07 0.46
CA ARG A 69 -10.69 1.58 0.47
C ARG A 69 -10.47 2.56 1.62
N ALA A 70 -9.39 2.35 2.37
CA ALA A 70 -8.97 3.34 3.35
C ALA A 70 -8.53 4.62 2.62
N GLY A 71 -9.07 5.78 3.01
CA GLY A 71 -8.84 7.03 2.29
C GLY A 71 -9.63 7.14 0.97
N ALA A 72 -10.60 6.27 0.74
CA ALA A 72 -11.49 6.27 -0.42
C ALA A 72 -10.81 6.05 -1.79
N TYR A 73 -9.55 5.59 -1.82
CA TYR A 73 -8.90 5.18 -3.06
C TYR A 73 -7.96 3.98 -2.86
N GLY A 74 -7.79 3.15 -3.89
CA GLY A 74 -6.76 2.12 -3.95
C GLY A 74 -5.68 2.48 -4.98
N VAL A 75 -4.40 2.31 -4.63
CA VAL A 75 -3.28 2.50 -5.57
C VAL A 75 -3.32 1.55 -6.78
N GLN A 76 -4.13 0.49 -6.70
CA GLN A 76 -4.34 -0.51 -7.74
C GLN A 76 -5.61 -0.27 -8.57
N ASP A 77 -6.36 0.80 -8.30
CA ASP A 77 -7.62 1.08 -8.99
C ASP A 77 -7.34 1.70 -10.37
N MET A 78 -6.86 0.86 -11.29
CA MET A 78 -6.34 1.25 -12.61
C MET A 78 -7.29 2.12 -13.45
N PRO A 79 -8.62 1.92 -13.47
CA PRO A 79 -9.53 2.80 -14.22
C PRO A 79 -9.52 4.25 -13.73
N PHE A 80 -9.35 4.47 -12.43
CA PHE A 80 -9.27 5.81 -11.85
C PHE A 80 -7.85 6.37 -11.84
N ASN A 81 -6.85 5.48 -11.74
CA ASN A 81 -5.42 5.80 -11.70
C ASN A 81 -5.11 6.99 -10.75
N PRO A 82 -5.31 6.81 -9.43
CA PRO A 82 -5.32 7.91 -8.47
C PRO A 82 -3.94 8.50 -8.15
N VAL A 83 -2.85 7.81 -8.46
CA VAL A 83 -1.51 8.10 -7.92
C VAL A 83 -0.54 8.38 -9.07
N THR A 84 0.22 9.47 -8.96
CA THR A 84 1.28 9.82 -9.92
C THR A 84 2.62 9.19 -9.56
N LYS A 85 2.91 9.06 -8.26
CA LYS A 85 4.19 8.54 -7.77
C LYS A 85 4.06 7.91 -6.39
N VAL A 86 4.85 6.87 -6.15
CA VAL A 86 5.05 6.28 -4.83
C VAL A 86 6.53 6.38 -4.48
N ASP A 87 6.84 7.06 -3.37
CA ASP A 87 8.19 7.20 -2.85
C ASP A 87 8.39 6.22 -1.69
N GLY A 88 9.07 5.11 -2.00
CA GLY A 88 9.36 4.03 -1.07
C GLY A 88 8.76 2.69 -1.51
N CYS A 89 8.17 1.95 -0.57
CA CYS A 89 7.68 0.60 -0.83
C CYS A 89 6.25 0.63 -1.39
N TYR A 90 6.05 0.22 -2.64
CA TYR A 90 4.72 0.10 -3.25
C TYR A 90 3.85 -0.94 -2.53
N LEU A 91 4.44 -2.10 -2.17
CA LEU A 91 3.71 -3.16 -1.47
C LEU A 91 3.27 -2.74 -0.06
N ASN A 92 3.93 -1.77 0.56
CA ASN A 92 3.45 -1.12 1.77
C ASN A 92 2.10 -0.41 1.52
N VAL A 93 1.99 0.32 0.40
CA VAL A 93 0.74 1.01 0.02
C VAL A 93 -0.38 0.03 -0.29
N VAL A 94 -0.03 -1.12 -0.91
CA VAL A 94 -0.98 -2.23 -1.13
C VAL A 94 -1.44 -2.85 0.20
N GLY A 95 -0.61 -2.80 1.24
CA GLY A 95 -0.95 -3.22 2.60
C GLY A 95 -0.08 -4.33 3.19
N LEU A 96 0.96 -4.80 2.50
CA LEU A 96 1.91 -5.78 3.03
C LEU A 96 3.34 -5.52 2.53
N PRO A 97 4.20 -4.82 3.29
CA PRO A 97 5.59 -4.60 2.91
C PRO A 97 6.42 -5.88 3.02
N LEU A 98 6.58 -6.61 1.91
CA LEU A 98 7.24 -7.92 1.90
C LEU A 98 8.68 -7.89 2.42
N CYS A 99 9.45 -6.84 2.16
CA CYS A 99 10.80 -6.67 2.73
C CYS A 99 10.77 -6.68 4.26
N THR A 100 9.81 -5.98 4.87
CA THR A 100 9.58 -5.98 6.31
C THR A 100 9.18 -7.36 6.80
N VAL A 101 8.29 -8.07 6.08
CA VAL A 101 7.88 -9.44 6.43
C VAL A 101 9.08 -10.38 6.44
N VAL A 102 9.89 -10.39 5.38
CA VAL A 102 11.09 -11.24 5.28
C VAL A 102 12.04 -10.98 6.45
N SER A 103 12.34 -9.71 6.72
CA SER A 103 13.21 -9.32 7.84
C SER A 103 12.66 -9.77 9.21
N LEU A 104 11.36 -9.65 9.45
CA LEU A 104 10.75 -10.08 10.71
C LEU A 104 10.72 -11.61 10.86
N MET A 105 10.54 -12.34 9.75
CA MET A 105 10.55 -13.81 9.74
C MET A 105 11.94 -14.36 10.07
N GLU A 106 13.00 -13.73 9.53
CA GLU A 106 14.38 -14.08 9.89
C GLU A 106 14.67 -13.86 11.38
N LYS A 107 14.14 -12.77 11.96
CA LYS A 107 14.28 -12.48 13.40
C LYS A 107 13.62 -13.51 14.31
N VAL A 108 12.59 -14.21 13.83
CA VAL A 108 11.98 -15.34 14.57
C VAL A 108 12.58 -16.70 14.20
N GLY A 109 13.71 -16.72 13.49
CA GLY A 109 14.45 -17.92 13.14
C GLY A 109 13.92 -18.66 11.91
N THR A 110 13.04 -18.04 11.11
CA THR A 110 12.53 -18.61 9.87
C THR A 110 13.16 -17.92 8.67
N VAL A 111 14.03 -18.63 7.95
CA VAL A 111 14.57 -18.12 6.69
C VAL A 111 13.54 -18.34 5.58
N LEU A 112 13.02 -17.24 5.02
CA LEU A 112 12.15 -17.29 3.85
C LEU A 112 12.99 -17.37 2.58
N LYS A 113 12.81 -18.45 1.81
CA LYS A 113 13.32 -18.54 0.44
C LYS A 113 12.20 -18.14 -0.51
N LEU A 114 12.34 -17.00 -1.17
CA LEU A 114 11.44 -16.62 -2.26
C LEU A 114 11.62 -17.63 -3.40
N HIS A 115 10.51 -18.15 -3.91
CA HIS A 115 10.56 -19.11 -5.01
C HIS A 115 11.16 -18.43 -6.25
N PRO A 116 12.08 -19.08 -7.01
CA PRO A 116 12.76 -18.45 -8.15
C PRO A 116 11.82 -17.95 -9.27
N ARG A 117 10.62 -18.54 -9.37
CA ARG A 117 9.58 -18.13 -10.32
C ARG A 117 8.59 -17.10 -9.75
N LEU A 118 8.78 -16.66 -8.51
CA LEU A 118 7.89 -15.69 -7.90
C LEU A 118 8.05 -14.34 -8.63
N ARG A 119 7.09 -14.05 -9.51
CA ARG A 119 6.89 -12.70 -10.03
C ARG A 119 5.91 -12.02 -9.10
N VAL A 120 6.41 -11.24 -8.14
CA VAL A 120 5.50 -10.39 -7.38
C VAL A 120 5.19 -9.18 -8.26
N PRO A 121 3.93 -8.94 -8.60
CA PRO A 121 3.57 -7.77 -9.39
C PRO A 121 3.96 -6.50 -8.63
N TYR A 122 4.27 -5.43 -9.37
CA TYR A 122 4.53 -4.09 -8.85
C TYR A 122 5.88 -3.88 -8.13
N PHE A 123 6.80 -4.84 -8.19
CA PHE A 123 8.15 -4.66 -7.62
C PHE A 123 8.95 -3.56 -8.30
N ASP A 124 8.79 -3.43 -9.61
CA ASP A 124 9.31 -2.36 -10.46
C ASP A 124 8.85 -0.96 -10.02
N ARG A 125 7.77 -0.89 -9.22
CA ARG A 125 7.23 0.37 -8.68
C ARG A 125 7.79 0.76 -7.31
N CYS A 126 8.69 -0.04 -6.74
CA CYS A 126 9.34 0.29 -5.48
C CYS A 126 10.60 1.14 -5.71
N ASP A 127 10.70 2.26 -5.00
CA ASP A 127 11.93 3.04 -4.99
C ASP A 127 12.92 2.43 -3.98
N GLY A 128 13.93 1.70 -4.49
CA GLY A 128 15.03 1.16 -3.68
C GLY A 128 14.65 -0.11 -2.90
N CYS A 129 14.04 -1.08 -3.57
CA CYS A 129 13.62 -2.33 -2.94
C CYS A 129 14.80 -3.13 -2.36
N GLU A 130 14.79 -3.33 -1.05
CA GLU A 130 15.79 -4.14 -0.30
C GLU A 130 15.80 -5.62 -0.68
N LEU A 131 14.74 -6.11 -1.33
CA LEU A 131 14.68 -7.47 -1.88
C LEU A 131 15.37 -7.60 -3.25
N GLY A 132 16.06 -6.55 -3.72
CA GLY A 132 16.88 -6.60 -4.94
C GLY A 132 16.09 -6.53 -6.24
N CYS A 133 14.86 -6.01 -6.22
CA CYS A 133 13.90 -6.18 -7.32
C CYS A 133 14.04 -5.20 -8.51
N ARG A 134 15.19 -4.53 -8.69
CA ARG A 134 15.36 -3.56 -9.79
C ARG A 134 15.69 -4.19 -11.14
N GLU A 135 16.00 -5.48 -11.22
CA GLU A 135 16.29 -6.15 -12.50
C GLU A 135 15.73 -7.58 -12.50
N ALA A 136 14.56 -7.75 -13.12
CA ALA A 136 14.04 -9.02 -13.63
C ALA A 136 13.13 -8.77 -14.84
#